data_AF-A0A2H0LT66-F1
#
_entry.id   AF-A0A2H0LT66-F1
#
_cell.length_a   1.000
_cell.length_b   1.000
_cell.length_c   1.000
_cell.angle_alpha   90.00
_cell.angle_beta   90.00
_cell.angle_gamma   90.00
#
_symmetry.space_group_name_H-M   'P 1'
#
loop_
_entity.id
_entity.type
_entity.pdbx_description
1 polymer ?
#
loop_
_entity_poly.entity_id
_entity_poly.type
_entity_poly.pdbx_seq_one_letter_code
_entity_poly.pdbx_strand_id
1 'polypeptide(L)'
;MILKPRLEDLKIIGFYLGKIILGLAITMVIPILISLCFGEINPTLDFVLSIEILLVLGLLLIKICQTDKDLNWMQGMIVVSLSWVAAMILGAIPLYLSGHWKSF
;
A
#
# COMPACT_ATOMS: atom_id res chain seq x y z
N MET A 1 28.68 1.01 -12.56
CA MET A 1 27.64 2.01 -12.94
C MET A 1 27.33 2.85 -11.72
N ILE A 2 27.74 4.12 -11.72
CA ILE A 2 27.44 5.04 -10.61
C ILE A 2 25.99 5.52 -10.80
N LEU A 3 25.13 5.23 -9.82
CA LEU A 3 23.75 5.71 -9.81
C LEU A 3 23.74 7.24 -9.70
N LYS A 4 23.16 7.91 -10.69
CA LYS A 4 22.60 9.25 -10.49
C LYS A 4 21.09 9.14 -10.65
N PRO A 5 20.33 8.92 -9.56
CA PRO A 5 18.88 8.87 -9.64
C PRO A 5 18.38 10.21 -10.19
N ARG A 6 17.68 10.17 -11.34
CA ARG A 6 17.03 11.35 -11.89
C ARG A 6 15.64 11.47 -11.26
N LEU A 7 15.12 12.70 -11.23
CA LEU A 7 13.75 12.94 -10.77
C LEU A 7 12.72 12.11 -11.54
N GLU A 8 12.98 11.81 -12.81
CA GLU A 8 12.15 10.93 -13.63
C GLU A 8 12.11 9.49 -13.09
N ASP A 9 13.25 8.95 -12.63
CA ASP A 9 13.32 7.60 -12.09
C ASP A 9 12.49 7.48 -10.81
N LEU A 10 12.55 8.50 -9.94
CA LEU A 10 11.74 8.57 -8.72
C LEU A 10 10.24 8.66 -9.03
N LYS A 11 9.84 9.41 -10.07
CA LYS A 11 8.44 9.46 -10.51
C LYS A 11 7.96 8.10 -11.00
N ILE A 12 8.73 7.40 -11.85
CA ILE A 12 8.34 6.07 -12.33
C ILE A 12 8.19 5.10 -11.15
N ILE A 13 9.18 5.04 -10.27
CA ILE A 13 9.13 4.16 -9.09
C ILE A 13 7.91 4.48 -8.21
N GLY A 14 7.67 5.75 -7.90
CA GLY A 14 6.53 6.19 -7.09
C GLY A 14 5.18 5.84 -7.74
N PHE A 15 5.04 6.06 -9.05
CA PHE A 15 3.80 5.76 -9.76
C PHE A 15 3.42 4.28 -9.69
N TYR A 16 4.37 3.38 -9.95
CA TYR A 16 4.11 1.94 -9.89
C TYR A 16 3.97 1.44 -8.45
N LEU A 17 4.71 2.00 -7.49
CA LEU A 17 4.50 1.72 -6.06
C LEU A 17 3.09 2.10 -5.63
N GLY A 18 2.57 3.25 -6.08
CA GLY A 18 1.20 3.69 -5.80
C GLY A 18 0.15 2.71 -6.33
N LYS A 19 0.35 2.18 -7.55
CA LYS A 19 -0.52 1.12 -8.12
C LYS A 19 -0.50 -0.14 -7.27
N ILE A 20 0.66 -0.56 -6.75
CA ILE A 20 0.76 -1.74 -5.87
C ILE A 20 0.03 -1.48 -4.55
N ILE A 21 0.18 -0.29 -3.96
CA ILE A 21 -0.55 0.09 -2.73
C ILE A 21 -2.07 0.06 -2.96
N LEU A 22 -2.57 0.49 -4.12
CA LEU A 22 -3.99 0.34 -4.46
C LEU A 22 -4.40 -1.13 -4.60
N GLY A 23 -3.54 -1.96 -5.20
CA GLY A 23 -3.74 -3.41 -5.24
C GLY A 23 -3.89 -3.99 -3.83
N LEU A 24 -3.03 -3.58 -2.90
CA LEU A 24 -3.10 -3.99 -1.49
C LEU A 24 -4.39 -3.49 -0.82
N ALA A 25 -4.83 -2.25 -1.11
CA ALA A 25 -6.10 -1.73 -0.62
C ALA A 25 -7.28 -2.63 -1.02
N ILE A 26 -7.32 -3.08 -2.28
CA ILE A 26 -8.37 -3.98 -2.78
C ILE A 26 -8.38 -5.29 -1.99
N THR A 27 -7.23 -5.83 -1.60
CA THR A 27 -7.20 -7.07 -0.81
C THR A 27 -7.85 -6.93 0.57
N MET A 28 -7.90 -5.73 1.15
CA MET A 28 -8.58 -5.46 2.43
C MET A 28 -10.11 -5.56 2.33
N VAL A 29 -10.69 -5.55 1.13
CA VAL A 29 -12.12 -5.79 0.94
C VAL A 29 -12.52 -7.19 1.43
N ILE A 30 -11.62 -8.18 1.30
CA ILE A 30 -11.88 -9.56 1.73
C ILE A 30 -12.14 -9.64 3.25
N PRO A 31 -11.24 -9.19 4.15
CA PRO A 31 -11.50 -9.21 5.58
C PRO A 31 -12.66 -8.30 6.01
N ILE A 32 -12.93 -7.20 5.30
CA ILE A 32 -14.14 -6.37 5.54
C ILE A 32 -15.41 -7.19 5.30
N LEU A 33 -15.49 -7.89 4.17
CA LEU A 33 -16.65 -8.72 3.85
C LEU A 33 -16.80 -9.88 4.86
N ILE A 34 -15.69 -10.52 5.23
CA ILE A 34 -15.70 -11.61 6.21
C ILE A 34 -16.22 -11.10 7.56
N SER A 35 -15.63 -10.04 8.11
CA SER A 35 -16.03 -9.49 9.41
C SER A 35 -17.49 -9.02 9.43
N LEU A 36 -17.98 -8.42 8.35
CA LEU A 36 -19.41 -8.09 8.18
C LEU A 36 -20.30 -9.35 8.22
N CYS A 37 -19.94 -10.41 7.49
CA CYS A 37 -20.70 -11.67 7.48
C CYS A 37 -20.79 -12.32 8.87
N PHE A 38 -19.76 -12.17 9.70
CA PHE A 38 -19.73 -12.69 11.06
C PHE A 38 -20.27 -11.69 12.11
N GLY A 39 -20.67 -10.49 11.71
CA GLY A 39 -21.19 -9.46 12.62
C GLY A 39 -20.13 -8.80 13.50
N GLU A 40 -18.85 -8.89 13.11
CA GLU A 40 -17.72 -8.33 13.86
C GLU A 40 -17.46 -6.88 13.46
N ILE A 41 -18.06 -5.94 14.21
CA ILE A 41 -17.99 -4.51 13.91
C ILE A 41 -16.57 -3.95 14.12
N ASN A 42 -15.85 -4.37 15.17
CA ASN A 42 -14.52 -3.81 15.45
C ASN A 42 -13.51 -4.10 14.32
N PRO A 43 -13.32 -5.37 13.88
CA PRO A 43 -12.45 -5.65 12.74
C PRO A 43 -12.92 -4.97 11.46
N THR A 44 -14.24 -4.87 11.24
CA THR A 44 -14.79 -4.14 10.09
C THR A 44 -14.27 -2.71 10.07
N LEU A 45 -14.38 -1.98 11.18
CA LEU A 45 -13.92 -0.58 11.28
C LEU A 45 -12.40 -0.47 11.12
N ASP A 46 -11.63 -1.38 11.72
CA ASP A 46 -10.16 -1.38 11.62
C ASP A 46 -9.70 -1.53 10.16
N PHE A 47 -10.31 -2.47 9.42
CA PHE A 47 -9.99 -2.66 8.01
C PHE A 47 -10.56 -1.54 7.11
N VAL A 48 -11.72 -0.95 7.43
CA VAL A 48 -12.28 0.20 6.69
C VAL A 48 -11.38 1.43 6.82
N LEU A 49 -10.90 1.75 8.01
CA LEU A 49 -9.94 2.84 8.19
C LEU A 49 -8.63 2.55 7.46
N SER A 50 -8.17 1.30 7.49
CA SER A 50 -6.95 0.89 6.79
C SER A 50 -7.09 1.04 5.27
N ILE A 51 -8.16 0.54 4.66
CA ILE A 51 -8.36 0.64 3.21
C ILE A 51 -8.46 2.11 2.76
N GLU A 52 -9.10 2.99 3.53
CA GLU A 52 -9.15 4.43 3.24
C GLU A 52 -7.74 5.05 3.22
N ILE A 53 -6.90 4.74 4.21
CA ILE A 53 -5.52 5.21 4.26
C ILE A 53 -4.74 4.74 3.03
N LEU A 54 -4.86 3.46 2.67
CA LEU A 54 -4.16 2.89 1.52
C LEU A 54 -4.65 3.49 0.20
N LEU A 55 -5.97 3.71 0.05
CA LEU A 55 -6.55 4.36 -1.13
C LEU A 55 -6.03 5.80 -1.28
N VAL A 56 -6.07 6.59 -0.21
CA VAL A 56 -5.57 7.98 -0.23
C VAL A 56 -4.09 8.00 -0.56
N LEU A 57 -3.28 7.17 0.10
CA LEU A 57 -1.83 7.13 -0.13
C LEU A 57 -1.50 6.67 -1.56
N GLY A 58 -2.12 5.59 -2.02
CA GLY A 58 -1.89 5.05 -3.36
C GLY A 58 -2.29 6.02 -4.46
N LEU A 59 -3.48 6.64 -4.35
CA LEU A 59 -3.95 7.65 -5.30
C LEU A 59 -3.10 8.91 -5.29
N LEU A 60 -2.71 9.39 -4.11
CA LEU A 60 -1.84 10.56 -3.97
C LEU A 60 -0.47 10.30 -4.61
N LEU A 61 0.10 9.11 -4.41
CA LEU A 61 1.37 8.74 -5.00
C LEU A 61 1.27 8.64 -6.53
N ILE A 62 0.20 8.02 -7.05
CA ILE A 62 -0.08 7.97 -8.50
C ILE A 62 -0.23 9.38 -9.08
N LYS A 63 -0.93 10.27 -8.40
CA LYS A 63 -1.19 11.65 -8.86
C LYS A 63 0.08 12.50 -8.88
N ILE A 64 0.89 12.44 -7.82
CA ILE A 64 2.12 13.24 -7.71
C ILE A 64 3.22 12.70 -8.64
N CYS A 65 3.28 11.38 -8.80
CA CYS A 65 4.31 10.71 -9.57
C CYS A 65 3.88 10.35 -11.01
N GLN A 66 2.74 10.88 -11.47
CA GLN A 66 2.17 10.57 -12.79
C GLN A 66 3.23 10.61 -13.90
N THR A 67 3.28 9.53 -14.67
CA THR A 67 4.20 9.37 -15.80
C THR A 67 3.65 8.35 -16.80
N ASP A 68 3.97 8.55 -18.07
CA ASP A 68 3.61 7.64 -19.18
C ASP A 68 4.76 6.70 -19.55
N LYS A 69 5.87 6.73 -18.79
CA LYS A 69 7.04 5.88 -19.04
C LYS A 69 6.89 4.52 -18.35
N ASP A 70 7.25 3.47 -19.06
CA ASP A 70 7.30 2.12 -18.51
C ASP A 70 8.49 1.89 -17.58
N LEU A 71 8.34 0.89 -16.69
CA LEU A 71 9.42 0.42 -15.83
C LEU A 71 10.57 -0.16 -16.65
N ASN A 72 11.78 0.30 -16.37
CA ASN A 72 12.98 -0.46 -16.72
C ASN A 72 13.30 -1.52 -15.66
N TRP A 73 14.20 -2.45 -15.99
CA TRP A 73 14.62 -3.54 -15.10
C TRP A 73 15.07 -3.08 -13.71
N MET A 74 15.87 -2.01 -13.64
CA MET A 74 16.40 -1.50 -12.37
C MET A 74 15.30 -0.87 -11.51
N GLN A 75 14.44 -0.05 -12.10
CA GLN A 75 13.29 0.55 -11.43
C GLN A 75 12.33 -0.54 -10.95
N GLY A 76 12.11 -1.59 -11.75
CA GLY A 76 11.31 -2.76 -11.37
C GLY A 76 11.83 -3.44 -10.11
N MET A 77 13.14 -3.72 -10.04
CA MET A 77 13.75 -4.30 -8.83
C MET A 77 13.55 -3.42 -7.59
N ILE A 78 13.67 -2.09 -7.74
CA ILE A 78 13.45 -1.15 -6.63
C ILE A 78 11.98 -1.11 -6.22
N VAL A 79 11.05 -1.08 -7.18
CA VAL A 79 9.61 -1.10 -6.90
C VAL A 79 9.22 -2.37 -6.13
N VAL A 80 9.74 -3.53 -6.52
CA VAL A 80 9.47 -4.79 -5.82
C VAL A 80 9.96 -4.74 -4.37
N SER A 81 11.20 -4.33 -4.12
CA SER A 81 11.72 -4.26 -2.75
C SER A 81 10.97 -3.24 -1.89
N LEU A 82 10.69 -2.06 -2.42
CA LEU A 82 9.88 -1.04 -1.73
C LEU A 82 8.44 -1.51 -1.48
N SER A 83 7.86 -2.28 -2.40
CA SER A 83 6.49 -2.77 -2.25
C SER A 83 6.35 -3.72 -1.07
N TRP A 84 7.34 -4.57 -0.80
CA TRP A 84 7.35 -5.43 0.39
C TRP A 84 7.42 -4.63 1.68
N VAL A 85 8.29 -3.61 1.72
CA VAL A 85 8.39 -2.71 2.88
C VAL A 85 7.07 -1.97 3.11
N ALA A 86 6.49 -1.42 2.05
CA ALA A 86 5.19 -0.76 2.11
C ALA A 86 4.09 -1.73 2.57
N ALA A 87 4.04 -2.95 2.03
CA ALA A 87 3.05 -3.95 2.39
C ALA A 87 3.13 -4.36 3.86
N MET A 88 4.35 -4.53 4.41
CA MET A 88 4.53 -4.82 5.84
C MET A 88 4.02 -3.69 6.73
N ILE A 89 4.36 -2.44 6.41
CA ILE A 89 3.95 -1.27 7.19
C ILE A 89 2.44 -1.05 7.10
N LEU A 90 1.89 -1.06 5.88
CA LEU A 90 0.48 -0.79 5.60
C LEU A 90 -0.42 -1.94 6.05
N GLY A 91 0.03 -3.19 5.89
CA GLY A 91 -0.68 -4.37 6.37
C GLY A 91 -0.69 -4.49 7.90
N ALA A 92 0.23 -3.83 8.60
CA ALA A 92 0.24 -3.77 10.06
C ALA A 92 -0.82 -2.81 10.62
N ILE A 93 -1.38 -1.89 9.82
CA ILE A 93 -2.35 -0.89 10.30
C ILE A 93 -3.59 -1.54 10.96
N PRO A 94 -4.36 -2.43 10.29
CA PRO A 94 -5.56 -3.01 10.91
C PRO A 94 -5.19 -3.86 12.14
N LEU A 95 -4.03 -4.53 12.11
CA LEU A 95 -3.53 -5.31 13.24
C LEU A 95 -3.19 -4.42 14.45
N TYR A 96 -2.59 -3.27 14.22
CA TYR A 96 -2.27 -2.30 15.27
C TYR A 96 -3.54 -1.68 15.86
N LEU A 97 -4.50 -1.31 15.01
CA LEU A 97 -5.78 -0.73 15.42
C LEU A 97 -6.60 -1.69 16.28
N SER A 98 -6.53 -3.00 15.98
CA SER A 98 -7.26 -4.04 16.73
C SER A 98 -6.94 -4.09 18.23
N GLY A 99 -5.81 -3.51 18.67
CA GLY A 99 -5.45 -3.43 20.08
C GLY A 99 -5.04 -4.76 20.73
N HIS A 100 -5.05 -5.87 19.99
CA HIS A 100 -4.67 -7.20 20.46
C HIS A 100 -3.21 -7.29 20.95
N TRP A 101 -2.36 -6.32 20.61
CA TRP A 101 -0.96 -6.24 21.02
C TRP A 101 -0.72 -5.52 22.35
N LYS A 102 -1.78 -5.05 23.03
CA LYS A 102 -1.68 -4.30 24.29
C LYS A 102 -1.63 -5.18 25.55
N SER A 103 -1.81 -6.50 25.42
CA SER A 103 -1.75 -7.45 26.53
C SER A 103 -0.76 -8.55 26.19
N PHE A 104 0.20 -8.80 27.09
CA PHE A 104 1.15 -9.92 27.05
C PHE A 104 0.99 -10.75 28.31
#